data_AF-A0A4D4KXH9-F1
#
_entry.id   AF-A0A4D4KXH9-F1
#
_cell.length_a   1.000
_cell.length_b   1.000
_cell.length_c   1.000
_cell.angle_alpha   90.00
_cell.angle_beta   90.00
_cell.angle_gamma   90.00
#
_symmetry.space_group_name_H-M   'P 1'
#
loop_
_entity.id
_entity.type
_entity.pdbx_description
1 polymer ?
#
loop_
_entity_poly.entity_id
_entity_poly.type
_entity_poly.pdbx_seq_one_letter_code
_entity_poly.pdbx_strand_id
1 'polypeptide(L)'
;MPLSASLARGVAPSTPGMLHARTVTGDLSAPPRPGLTVRFGRGEKPDVDLGVGVDDLRVSRRHGELTYRQGQWWLRNTGRQLVRLPRGTMMHLSTEPIPLDTGYTPLFVKGSGYREHLVELYVAGHDDQGPVSRRRAETLRPEIWPLDDDERLLLVVLGQRYLLYEEDPRPLTYATAAKQLTYLRPGAGWNERKIEYRVEAVRRRLHGTGFRYPVMHDKSQGRPADNGLLHNLLKGLVESTTLVPPDLDLIEDDALWPDPAPEA
;
A
#
# COMPACT_ATOMS: atom_id res chain seq x y z
N MET A 1 -23.42 24.15 7.35
CA MET A 1 -23.28 23.05 6.36
C MET A 1 -23.13 21.77 7.14
N PRO A 2 -24.06 20.80 7.06
CA PRO A 2 -23.84 19.51 7.70
C PRO A 2 -22.60 18.87 7.05
N LEU A 3 -21.67 18.38 7.87
CA LEU A 3 -20.56 17.53 7.42
C LEU A 3 -21.18 16.29 6.77
N SER A 4 -21.39 16.33 5.47
CA SER A 4 -21.99 15.21 4.75
C SER A 4 -21.01 14.02 4.82
N ALA A 5 -21.54 12.85 5.16
CA ALA A 5 -20.75 11.72 5.66
C ALA A 5 -19.81 11.16 4.59
N SER A 6 -18.57 10.84 4.98
CA SER A 6 -17.57 10.19 4.11
C SER A 6 -18.08 8.84 3.60
N LEU A 7 -17.76 8.53 2.33
CA LEU A 7 -18.10 7.25 1.70
C LEU A 7 -17.32 6.07 2.30
N ALA A 8 -16.27 6.34 3.09
CA ALA A 8 -15.55 5.31 3.84
C ALA A 8 -16.44 4.59 4.88
N ARG A 9 -17.60 5.18 5.24
CA ARG A 9 -18.60 4.56 6.13
C ARG A 9 -19.54 3.59 5.39
N GLY A 10 -19.33 3.40 4.09
CA GLY A 10 -20.26 2.70 3.21
C GLY A 10 -21.37 3.62 2.70
N VAL A 11 -22.15 3.08 1.78
CA VAL A 11 -23.32 3.74 1.18
C VAL A 11 -24.58 2.97 1.52
N ALA A 12 -25.74 3.63 1.39
CA ALA A 12 -27.01 2.93 1.48
C ALA A 12 -27.11 1.86 0.38
N PRO A 13 -27.80 0.74 0.62
CA PRO A 13 -27.99 -0.30 -0.40
C PRO A 13 -28.50 0.28 -1.71
N SER A 14 -27.84 -0.05 -2.81
CA SER A 14 -28.12 0.51 -4.12
C SER A 14 -27.93 -0.54 -5.22
N THR A 15 -28.29 -0.20 -6.45
CA THR A 15 -28.14 -1.11 -7.59
C THR A 15 -26.66 -1.47 -7.79
N PRO A 16 -26.30 -2.76 -7.95
CA PRO A 16 -24.93 -3.15 -8.25
C PRO A 16 -24.35 -2.36 -9.43
N GLY A 17 -23.13 -1.86 -9.28
CA GLY A 17 -22.47 -0.97 -10.23
C GLY A 17 -22.84 0.51 -10.10
N MET A 18 -23.73 0.91 -9.18
CA MET A 18 -23.95 2.32 -8.89
C MET A 18 -22.66 2.96 -8.36
N LEU A 19 -22.26 4.08 -8.97
CA LEU A 19 -21.13 4.88 -8.53
C LEU A 19 -21.63 5.98 -7.60
N HIS A 20 -21.07 6.06 -6.41
CA HIS A 20 -21.16 7.22 -5.54
C HIS A 20 -19.78 7.90 -5.53
N ALA A 21 -19.77 9.22 -5.74
CA ALA A 21 -18.54 10.00 -5.77
C ALA A 21 -18.69 11.23 -4.88
N ARG A 22 -17.63 11.57 -4.15
CA ARG A 22 -17.64 12.66 -3.16
C ARG A 22 -16.30 13.38 -3.12
N THR A 23 -16.36 14.68 -2.87
CA THR A 23 -15.22 15.56 -2.64
C THR A 23 -15.55 16.50 -1.49
N VAL A 24 -14.61 17.39 -1.15
CA VAL A 24 -14.87 18.47 -0.18
C VAL A 24 -15.99 19.41 -0.63
N THR A 25 -16.16 19.60 -1.95
CA THR A 25 -17.07 20.62 -2.50
C THR A 25 -18.38 20.06 -3.06
N GLY A 26 -18.54 18.74 -3.11
CA GLY A 26 -19.79 18.14 -3.58
C GLY A 26 -19.80 16.62 -3.54
N ASP A 27 -20.96 16.08 -3.87
CA ASP A 27 -21.18 14.64 -4.06
C ASP A 27 -22.16 14.40 -5.20
N LEU A 28 -22.12 13.20 -5.77
CA LEU A 28 -23.06 12.73 -6.78
C LEU A 28 -23.21 11.21 -6.73
N SER A 29 -24.27 10.73 -7.36
CA SER A 29 -24.47 9.31 -7.65
C SER A 29 -24.79 9.12 -9.12
N ALA A 30 -24.21 8.09 -9.74
CA ALA A 30 -24.37 7.78 -11.15
C ALA A 30 -24.73 6.29 -11.35
N PRO A 31 -25.79 5.97 -12.10
CA PRO A 31 -26.18 4.59 -12.36
C PRO A 31 -25.21 3.91 -13.35
N PRO A 32 -25.11 2.56 -13.35
CA PRO A 32 -24.28 1.78 -14.28
C PRO A 32 -24.85 1.77 -15.70
N ARG A 33 -24.84 2.92 -16.37
CA ARG A 33 -25.35 3.06 -17.74
C ARG A 33 -24.19 3.00 -18.74
N PRO A 34 -24.19 2.07 -19.71
CA PRO A 34 -23.13 1.99 -20.71
C PRO A 34 -22.87 3.34 -21.40
N GLY A 35 -21.60 3.76 -21.41
CA GLY A 35 -21.17 5.03 -22.00
C GLY A 35 -21.41 6.27 -21.12
N LEU A 36 -22.02 6.13 -19.94
CA LEU A 36 -22.15 7.24 -19.01
C LEU A 36 -20.77 7.65 -18.50
N THR A 37 -20.46 8.95 -18.60
CA THR A 37 -19.21 9.53 -18.13
C THR A 37 -19.49 10.58 -17.06
N VAL A 38 -18.86 10.41 -15.90
CA VAL A 38 -18.78 11.40 -14.82
C VAL A 38 -17.43 12.09 -14.88
N ARG A 39 -17.42 13.42 -14.95
CA ARG A 39 -16.21 14.26 -15.04
C ARG A 39 -15.95 14.94 -13.70
N PHE A 40 -14.70 14.97 -13.27
CA PHE A 40 -14.29 15.71 -12.08
C PHE A 40 -13.12 16.66 -12.37
N GLY A 41 -13.06 17.77 -11.64
CA GLY A 41 -11.99 18.76 -11.78
C GLY A 41 -12.39 20.12 -11.22
N ARG A 42 -11.55 21.13 -11.46
CA ARG A 42 -11.77 22.50 -10.96
C ARG A 42 -12.84 23.28 -11.74
N GLY A 43 -13.22 22.79 -12.92
CA GLY A 43 -14.21 23.45 -13.77
C GLY A 43 -15.62 23.44 -13.18
N GLU A 44 -16.51 24.14 -13.86
CA GLU A 44 -17.94 24.17 -13.53
C GLU A 44 -18.74 23.39 -14.57
N LYS A 45 -20.04 23.20 -14.30
CA LYS A 45 -20.95 22.64 -15.30
C LYS A 45 -21.00 23.53 -16.54
N PRO A 46 -21.09 22.97 -17.76
CA PRO A 46 -21.32 21.56 -18.06
C PRO A 46 -20.04 20.71 -18.21
N ASP A 47 -18.84 21.29 -18.09
CA ASP A 47 -17.58 20.60 -18.36
C ASP A 47 -17.22 19.57 -17.27
N VAL A 48 -17.75 19.75 -16.07
CA VAL A 48 -17.48 18.95 -14.87
C VAL A 48 -18.78 18.64 -14.13
N ASP A 49 -18.92 17.39 -13.69
CA ASP A 49 -20.03 16.91 -12.88
C ASP A 49 -19.74 17.02 -11.37
N LEU A 50 -18.46 16.87 -10.98
CA LEU A 50 -17.98 16.88 -9.59
C LEU A 50 -16.78 17.82 -9.39
N GLY A 51 -16.97 18.88 -8.60
CA GLY A 51 -15.91 19.84 -8.30
C GLY A 51 -14.78 19.24 -7.46
N VAL A 52 -13.53 19.47 -7.86
CA VAL A 52 -12.31 19.05 -7.16
C VAL A 52 -11.33 20.22 -7.18
N GLY A 53 -10.82 20.62 -6.02
CA GLY A 53 -9.85 21.71 -5.90
C GLY A 53 -10.28 22.97 -6.64
N VAL A 54 -11.52 23.41 -6.43
CA VAL A 54 -12.16 24.51 -7.17
C VAL A 54 -11.35 25.82 -7.11
N ASP A 55 -10.57 25.97 -6.05
CA ASP A 55 -9.69 27.11 -5.76
C ASP A 55 -8.21 26.88 -6.14
N ASP A 56 -7.86 25.71 -6.69
CA ASP A 56 -6.47 25.31 -6.89
C ASP A 56 -6.07 25.25 -8.37
N LEU A 57 -5.24 26.21 -8.80
CA LEU A 57 -4.80 26.34 -10.20
C LEU A 57 -3.99 25.14 -10.72
N ARG A 58 -3.40 24.30 -9.86
CA ARG A 58 -2.75 23.06 -10.30
C ARG A 58 -3.76 21.97 -10.67
N VAL A 59 -4.99 22.05 -10.16
CA VAL A 59 -6.07 21.17 -10.57
C VAL A 59 -6.62 21.65 -11.92
N SER A 60 -6.50 20.78 -12.93
CA SER A 60 -7.06 21.02 -14.27
C SER A 60 -8.58 21.20 -14.20
N ARG A 61 -9.13 22.02 -15.11
CA ARG A 61 -10.58 22.24 -15.20
C ARG A 61 -11.33 20.91 -15.35
N ARG A 62 -10.87 20.04 -16.25
CA ARG A 62 -11.28 18.64 -16.37
C ARG A 62 -10.09 17.75 -16.02
N HIS A 63 -10.12 17.17 -14.83
CA HIS A 63 -8.98 16.44 -14.28
C HIS A 63 -9.07 14.94 -14.50
N GLY A 64 -10.26 14.38 -14.41
CA GLY A 64 -10.44 12.97 -14.69
C GLY A 64 -11.87 12.61 -14.97
N GLU A 65 -12.03 11.37 -15.40
CA GLU A 65 -13.27 10.81 -15.90
C GLU A 65 -13.47 9.41 -15.39
N LEU A 66 -14.73 9.11 -15.07
CA LEU A 66 -15.21 7.78 -14.77
C LEU A 66 -16.21 7.41 -15.85
N THR A 67 -15.91 6.39 -16.65
CA THR A 67 -16.81 5.93 -17.71
C THR A 67 -17.25 4.50 -17.46
N TYR A 68 -18.55 4.26 -17.48
CA TYR A 68 -19.08 2.91 -17.33
C TYR A 68 -19.07 2.18 -18.69
N ARG A 69 -18.25 1.13 -18.81
CA ARG A 69 -18.15 0.31 -20.02
C ARG A 69 -17.79 -1.12 -19.65
N GLN A 70 -18.31 -2.10 -20.40
CA GLN A 70 -18.04 -3.53 -20.17
C GLN A 70 -18.30 -3.97 -18.72
N GLY A 71 -19.43 -3.53 -18.15
CA GLY A 71 -19.87 -3.97 -16.81
C GLY A 71 -19.18 -3.29 -15.62
N GLN A 72 -18.24 -2.37 -15.84
CA GLN A 72 -17.44 -1.75 -14.78
C GLN A 72 -17.16 -0.26 -15.03
N TRP A 73 -16.82 0.47 -13.97
CA TRP A 73 -16.37 1.86 -14.06
C TRP A 73 -14.89 1.91 -14.39
N TRP A 74 -14.51 2.75 -15.34
CA TRP A 74 -13.12 2.96 -15.73
C TRP A 74 -12.70 4.39 -15.41
N LEU A 75 -11.67 4.52 -14.59
CA LEU A 75 -11.04 5.79 -14.25
C LEU A 75 -10.00 6.16 -15.30
N ARG A 76 -10.01 7.40 -15.77
CA ARG A 76 -8.99 7.99 -16.63
C ARG A 76 -8.54 9.34 -16.07
N ASN A 77 -7.23 9.60 -16.08
CA ASN A 77 -6.69 10.92 -15.85
C ASN A 77 -6.66 11.71 -17.17
N THR A 78 -7.24 12.91 -17.17
CA THR A 78 -7.21 13.86 -18.30
C THR A 78 -6.50 15.17 -17.93
N GLY A 79 -6.15 15.33 -16.66
CA GLY A 79 -5.46 16.48 -16.11
C GLY A 79 -3.94 16.41 -16.31
N ARG A 80 -3.29 17.54 -16.02
CA ARG A 80 -1.82 17.65 -16.10
C ARG A 80 -1.11 17.11 -14.85
N GLN A 81 -1.78 17.14 -13.69
CA GLN A 81 -1.20 16.59 -12.46
C GLN A 81 -1.52 15.10 -12.35
N LEU A 82 -0.73 14.42 -11.53
CA LEU A 82 -0.93 13.02 -11.24
C LEU A 82 -2.16 12.81 -10.35
N VAL A 83 -2.85 11.71 -10.60
CA VAL A 83 -3.84 11.13 -9.69
C VAL A 83 -3.18 9.95 -8.99
N ARG A 84 -3.22 9.94 -7.66
CA ARG A 84 -2.70 8.86 -6.83
C ARG A 84 -3.84 8.01 -6.31
N LEU A 85 -3.78 6.71 -6.59
CA LEU A 85 -4.70 5.69 -6.13
C LEU A 85 -4.12 4.97 -4.89
N PRO A 86 -4.90 4.09 -4.24
CA PRO A 86 -4.40 3.22 -3.18
C PRO A 86 -3.20 2.38 -3.66
N ARG A 87 -2.41 1.88 -2.72
CA ARG A 87 -1.20 1.07 -2.99
C ARG A 87 -0.10 1.80 -3.78
N GLY A 88 -0.17 3.13 -3.87
CA GLY A 88 0.84 3.97 -4.52
C GLY A 88 0.73 4.00 -6.04
N THR A 89 -0.36 3.48 -6.63
CA THR A 89 -0.57 3.52 -8.08
C THR A 89 -0.74 4.97 -8.55
N MET A 90 0.09 5.41 -9.50
CA MET A 90 0.08 6.76 -10.05
C MET A 90 -0.49 6.75 -11.47
N MET A 91 -1.48 7.61 -11.73
CA MET A 91 -2.04 7.83 -13.07
C MET A 91 -1.63 9.21 -13.60
N HIS A 92 -0.96 9.21 -14.74
CA HIS A 92 -0.66 10.38 -15.56
C HIS A 92 -1.59 10.42 -16.78
N LEU A 93 -1.50 11.49 -17.58
CA LEU A 93 -2.36 11.72 -18.75
C LEU A 93 -2.34 10.58 -19.80
N SER A 94 -1.20 9.91 -19.95
CA SER A 94 -1.01 8.78 -20.87
C SER A 94 -1.17 7.41 -20.21
N THR A 95 -1.57 7.33 -18.94
CA THR A 95 -1.91 6.05 -18.32
C THR A 95 -3.21 5.54 -18.94
N GLU A 96 -3.22 4.27 -19.34
CA GLU A 96 -4.44 3.62 -19.79
C GLU A 96 -5.52 3.66 -18.70
N PRO A 97 -6.82 3.74 -19.06
CA PRO A 97 -7.88 3.75 -18.06
C PRO A 97 -7.81 2.53 -17.16
N ILE A 98 -7.96 2.73 -15.85
CA ILE A 98 -7.91 1.68 -14.83
C ILE A 98 -9.34 1.30 -14.44
N PRO A 99 -9.69 0.00 -14.43
CA PRO A 99 -10.99 -0.44 -13.94
C PRO A 99 -11.08 -0.25 -12.43
N LEU A 100 -12.27 0.14 -11.94
CA LEU A 100 -12.58 0.22 -10.52
C LEU A 100 -13.29 -1.05 -10.06
N ASP A 101 -12.76 -1.62 -8.98
CA ASP A 101 -13.41 -2.69 -8.24
C ASP A 101 -14.64 -2.16 -7.46
N THR A 102 -15.51 -3.07 -7.04
CA THR A 102 -16.58 -2.77 -6.09
C THR A 102 -16.02 -2.37 -4.73
N GLY A 103 -16.72 -1.48 -4.03
CA GLY A 103 -16.33 -0.94 -2.73
C GLY A 103 -15.68 0.43 -2.80
N TYR A 104 -15.01 0.80 -1.71
CA TYR A 104 -14.44 2.14 -1.50
C TYR A 104 -13.06 2.28 -2.13
N THR A 105 -12.89 3.31 -2.96
CA THR A 105 -11.61 3.70 -3.58
C THR A 105 -11.36 5.19 -3.35
N PRO A 106 -10.43 5.58 -2.45
CA PRO A 106 -9.99 6.96 -2.34
C PRO A 106 -8.93 7.25 -3.40
N LEU A 107 -9.07 8.36 -4.13
CA LEU A 107 -8.01 8.88 -5.01
C LEU A 107 -7.64 10.31 -4.61
N PHE A 108 -6.41 10.69 -4.88
CA PHE A 108 -5.85 11.98 -4.51
C PHE A 108 -5.35 12.72 -5.76
N VAL A 109 -5.88 13.92 -5.99
CA VAL A 109 -5.38 14.82 -7.02
C VAL A 109 -4.33 15.74 -6.42
N LYS A 110 -3.12 15.74 -6.97
CA LYS A 110 -2.03 16.60 -6.49
C LYS A 110 -2.32 18.08 -6.78
N GLY A 111 -2.33 18.90 -5.74
CA GLY A 111 -2.61 20.32 -5.80
C GLY A 111 -1.37 21.22 -5.67
N SER A 112 -1.61 22.47 -5.31
CA SER A 112 -0.61 23.49 -5.00
C SER A 112 0.00 23.29 -3.61
N GLY A 113 1.32 23.48 -3.49
CA GLY A 113 2.05 23.21 -2.25
C GLY A 113 1.95 21.74 -1.83
N TYR A 114 1.62 21.51 -0.56
CA TYR A 114 1.40 20.19 0.03
C TYR A 114 -0.08 19.74 0.03
N ARG A 115 -0.96 20.43 -0.73
CA ARG A 115 -2.38 20.08 -0.80
C ARG A 115 -2.58 18.85 -1.69
N GLU A 116 -3.32 17.88 -1.16
CA GLU A 116 -3.92 16.79 -1.93
C GLU A 116 -5.44 16.91 -1.86
N HIS A 117 -6.11 16.80 -3.00
CA HIS A 117 -7.57 16.86 -3.07
C HIS A 117 -8.12 15.45 -3.14
N LEU A 118 -8.78 15.03 -2.06
CA LEU A 118 -9.43 13.72 -1.97
C LEU A 118 -10.70 13.69 -2.84
N VAL A 119 -10.79 12.66 -3.66
CA VAL A 119 -12.03 12.20 -4.28
C VAL A 119 -12.31 10.81 -3.75
N GLU A 120 -13.41 10.67 -3.05
CA GLU A 120 -13.90 9.40 -2.54
C GLU A 120 -14.81 8.79 -3.62
N LEU A 121 -14.51 7.55 -4.02
CA LEU A 121 -15.36 6.77 -4.93
C LEU A 121 -15.86 5.53 -4.19
N TYR A 122 -17.10 5.15 -4.45
CA TYR A 122 -17.69 3.91 -3.97
C TYR A 122 -18.51 3.29 -5.09
N VAL A 123 -18.19 2.05 -5.49
CA VAL A 123 -18.95 1.30 -6.50
C VAL A 123 -19.73 0.19 -5.81
N ALA A 124 -21.06 0.21 -5.89
CA ALA A 124 -21.91 -0.79 -5.24
C ALA A 124 -21.66 -2.21 -5.78
N GLY A 125 -21.40 -3.16 -4.88
CA GLY A 125 -21.30 -4.59 -5.17
C GLY A 125 -22.65 -5.31 -5.19
N HIS A 126 -22.66 -6.58 -5.62
CA HIS A 126 -23.85 -7.44 -5.57
C HIS A 126 -24.26 -7.80 -4.13
N ASP A 127 -23.30 -7.79 -3.21
CA ASP A 127 -23.47 -8.15 -1.80
C ASP A 127 -23.41 -6.92 -0.87
N ASP A 128 -23.54 -5.70 -1.40
CA ASP A 128 -23.40 -4.46 -0.63
C ASP A 128 -24.65 -4.17 0.21
N GLN A 129 -24.80 -4.92 1.30
CA GLN A 129 -25.68 -4.62 2.43
C GLN A 129 -25.14 -3.44 3.29
N GLY A 130 -24.08 -2.76 2.83
CA GLY A 130 -23.23 -1.88 3.64
C GLY A 130 -22.33 -2.68 4.60
N PRO A 131 -21.38 -2.02 5.29
CA PRO A 131 -20.51 -2.69 6.25
C PRO A 131 -21.34 -3.29 7.41
N VAL A 132 -21.55 -4.61 7.39
CA VAL A 132 -22.21 -5.33 8.48
C VAL A 132 -21.33 -5.25 9.73
N SER A 133 -21.90 -4.81 10.85
CA SER A 133 -21.16 -4.67 12.10
C SER A 133 -20.70 -6.03 12.62
N ARG A 134 -19.41 -6.32 12.52
CA ARG A 134 -18.78 -7.56 13.02
C ARG A 134 -18.10 -7.37 14.37
N ARG A 135 -18.63 -6.51 15.24
CA ARG A 135 -18.00 -6.14 16.53
C ARG A 135 -17.66 -7.32 17.44
N ARG A 136 -18.34 -8.46 17.28
CA ARG A 136 -18.14 -9.69 18.06
C ARG A 136 -17.44 -10.80 17.27
N ALA A 137 -17.11 -10.58 16.00
CA ALA A 137 -16.34 -11.55 15.24
C ALA A 137 -14.91 -11.59 15.78
N GLU A 138 -14.31 -12.77 15.76
CA GLU A 138 -12.91 -12.91 16.12
C GLU A 138 -12.04 -12.07 15.19
N THR A 139 -11.06 -11.38 15.77
CA THR A 139 -10.01 -10.71 15.01
C THR A 139 -9.19 -11.78 14.31
N LEU A 140 -9.23 -11.79 12.97
CA LEU A 140 -8.38 -12.67 12.18
C LEU A 140 -6.91 -12.38 12.51
N ARG A 141 -6.16 -13.41 12.91
CA ARG A 141 -4.73 -13.25 13.16
C ARG A 141 -4.01 -13.01 11.82
N PRO A 142 -2.98 -12.14 11.79
CA PRO A 142 -2.09 -12.03 10.64
C PRO A 142 -1.47 -13.39 10.30
N GLU A 143 -1.23 -13.62 9.01
CA GLU A 143 -0.53 -14.82 8.53
C GLU A 143 0.96 -14.67 8.80
N ILE A 144 1.46 -15.39 9.82
CA ILE A 144 2.88 -15.35 10.22
C ILE A 144 3.66 -16.38 9.42
N TRP A 145 4.80 -15.97 8.87
CA TRP A 145 5.68 -16.85 8.10
C TRP A 145 6.77 -17.46 8.98
N PRO A 146 6.95 -18.79 9.00
CA PRO A 146 7.96 -19.41 9.85
C PRO A 146 9.38 -19.09 9.36
N LEU A 147 10.19 -18.59 10.28
CA LEU A 147 11.62 -18.29 10.13
C LEU A 147 12.37 -18.99 11.27
N ASP A 148 13.51 -19.62 10.97
CA ASP A 148 14.42 -20.07 12.03
C ASP A 148 15.17 -18.87 12.66
N ASP A 149 15.88 -19.10 13.77
CA ASP A 149 16.56 -18.05 14.53
C ASP A 149 17.63 -17.31 13.70
N ASP A 150 18.35 -18.04 12.83
CA ASP A 150 19.38 -17.48 11.96
C ASP A 150 18.76 -16.67 10.82
N GLU A 151 17.67 -17.16 10.23
CA GLU A 151 16.88 -16.48 9.21
C GLU A 151 16.26 -15.20 9.78
N ARG A 152 15.69 -15.26 11.00
CA ARG A 152 15.13 -14.10 11.70
C ARG A 152 16.21 -13.05 11.95
N LEU A 153 17.32 -13.41 12.60
CA LEU A 153 18.42 -12.48 12.86
C LEU A 153 18.96 -11.86 11.56
N LEU A 154 19.17 -12.68 10.53
CA LEU A 154 19.62 -12.21 9.22
C LEU A 154 18.67 -11.16 8.61
N LEU A 155 17.37 -11.45 8.60
CA LEU A 155 16.37 -10.57 8.01
C LEU A 155 16.13 -9.31 8.84
N VAL A 156 16.29 -9.38 10.16
CA VAL A 156 16.34 -8.18 11.04
C VAL A 156 17.52 -7.30 10.66
N VAL A 157 18.73 -7.87 10.55
CA VAL A 157 19.92 -7.11 10.14
C VAL A 157 19.72 -6.45 8.78
N LEU A 158 19.23 -7.20 7.77
CA LEU A 158 18.95 -6.64 6.45
C LEU A 158 17.81 -5.60 6.45
N GLY A 159 16.87 -5.75 7.37
CA GLY A 159 15.59 -5.04 7.45
C GLY A 159 15.52 -3.90 8.46
N GLN A 160 16.62 -3.51 9.11
CA GLN A 160 16.63 -2.49 10.18
C GLN A 160 15.81 -1.23 9.83
N ARG A 161 16.00 -0.68 8.64
CA ARG A 161 15.27 0.52 8.17
C ARG A 161 13.77 0.32 8.04
N TYR A 162 13.32 -0.90 7.73
CA TYR A 162 11.90 -1.26 7.69
C TYR A 162 11.32 -1.36 9.10
N LEU A 163 12.09 -1.92 10.05
CA LEU A 163 11.68 -2.08 11.44
C LEU A 163 11.67 -0.74 12.21
N LEU A 164 12.51 0.21 11.80
CA LEU A 164 12.51 1.59 12.27
C LEU A 164 11.45 2.47 11.57
N TYR A 165 10.68 1.92 10.64
CA TYR A 165 9.67 2.63 9.85
C TYR A 165 10.18 3.91 9.16
N GLU A 166 11.40 3.86 8.59
CA GLU A 166 11.90 4.95 7.74
C GLU A 166 10.97 5.17 6.52
N GLU A 167 10.98 6.38 5.95
CA GLU A 167 10.02 6.78 4.89
C GLU A 167 10.22 6.05 3.55
N ASP A 168 11.47 5.84 3.10
CA ASP A 168 11.81 4.99 1.93
C ASP A 168 12.86 3.95 2.34
N PRO A 169 12.45 2.91 3.09
CA PRO A 169 13.40 1.97 3.65
C PRO A 169 13.99 1.12 2.53
N ARG A 170 15.33 1.03 2.52
CA ARG A 170 16.08 0.16 1.62
C ARG A 170 16.75 -0.95 2.42
N PRO A 171 16.84 -2.18 1.90
CA PRO A 171 17.57 -3.24 2.57
C PRO A 171 19.03 -2.85 2.72
N LEU A 172 19.68 -3.28 3.80
CA LEU A 172 21.14 -3.20 3.86
C LEU A 172 21.77 -4.09 2.78
N THR A 173 22.96 -3.72 2.32
CA THR A 173 23.72 -4.54 1.40
C THR A 173 24.23 -5.80 2.10
N TYR A 174 24.42 -6.89 1.36
CA TYR A 174 24.98 -8.12 1.94
C TYR A 174 26.35 -7.91 2.57
N ALA A 175 27.19 -7.03 1.99
CA ALA A 175 28.49 -6.67 2.56
C ALA A 175 28.38 -6.03 3.95
N THR A 176 27.46 -5.08 4.14
CA THR A 176 27.23 -4.44 5.44
C THR A 176 26.61 -5.42 6.43
N ALA A 177 25.62 -6.20 5.99
CA ALA A 177 24.99 -7.22 6.82
C ALA A 177 25.98 -8.30 7.29
N ALA A 178 26.91 -8.74 6.42
CA ALA A 178 27.93 -9.71 6.77
C ALA A 178 28.87 -9.21 7.88
N LYS A 179 29.27 -7.94 7.82
CA LYS A 179 30.10 -7.32 8.86
C LYS A 179 29.37 -7.31 10.21
N GLN A 180 28.11 -6.89 10.21
CA GLN A 180 27.30 -6.83 11.43
C GLN A 180 27.01 -8.22 12.02
N LEU A 181 26.66 -9.19 11.18
CA LEU A 181 26.43 -10.58 11.62
C LEU A 181 27.70 -11.25 12.16
N THR A 182 28.87 -10.92 11.59
CA THR A 182 30.16 -11.41 12.11
C THR A 182 30.43 -10.87 13.50
N TYR A 183 30.03 -9.62 13.78
CA TYR A 183 30.13 -9.02 15.11
C TYR A 183 29.14 -9.65 16.10
N LEU A 184 27.88 -9.84 15.72
CA LEU A 184 26.82 -10.38 16.60
C LEU A 184 26.95 -11.89 16.89
N ARG A 185 27.50 -12.65 15.93
CA ARG A 185 27.69 -14.10 16.02
C ARG A 185 29.09 -14.48 15.54
N PRO A 186 30.13 -14.14 16.34
CA PRO A 186 31.50 -14.52 16.01
C PRO A 186 31.61 -16.05 15.97
N GLY A 187 32.18 -16.59 14.88
CA GLY A 187 32.32 -18.04 14.68
C GLY A 187 31.26 -18.70 13.78
N ALA A 188 30.15 -18.01 13.47
CA ALA A 188 29.14 -18.55 12.55
C ALA A 188 29.53 -18.46 11.06
N GLY A 189 30.69 -17.86 10.73
CA GLY A 189 31.24 -17.81 9.37
C GLY A 189 30.38 -17.03 8.38
N TRP A 190 29.73 -15.95 8.83
CA TRP A 190 28.90 -15.11 7.98
C TRP A 190 29.71 -14.40 6.89
N ASN A 191 29.23 -14.50 5.65
CA ASN A 191 29.77 -13.80 4.49
C ASN A 191 28.63 -13.54 3.49
N GLU A 192 28.88 -12.68 2.49
CA GLU A 192 27.87 -12.26 1.52
C GLU A 192 27.20 -13.44 0.81
N ARG A 193 27.98 -14.45 0.42
CA ARG A 193 27.48 -15.65 -0.26
C ARG A 193 26.58 -16.51 0.63
N LYS A 194 26.93 -16.64 1.92
CA LYS A 194 26.10 -17.37 2.91
C LYS A 194 24.78 -16.63 3.15
N ILE A 195 24.81 -15.30 3.19
CA ILE A 195 23.63 -14.46 3.31
C ILE A 195 22.72 -14.64 2.09
N GLU A 196 23.26 -14.46 0.89
CA GLU A 196 22.51 -14.60 -0.37
C GLU A 196 21.83 -15.97 -0.45
N TYR A 197 22.56 -17.05 -0.14
CA TYR A 197 22.03 -18.41 -0.13
C TYR A 197 20.85 -18.58 0.85
N ARG A 198 20.95 -18.03 2.06
CA ARG A 198 19.88 -18.13 3.06
C ARG A 198 18.66 -17.30 2.69
N VAL A 199 18.86 -16.07 2.21
CA VAL A 199 17.76 -15.23 1.68
C VAL A 199 17.04 -15.95 0.55
N GLU A 200 17.79 -16.53 -0.38
CA GLU A 200 17.21 -17.28 -1.50
C GLU A 200 16.41 -18.52 -1.04
N ALA A 201 16.87 -19.23 0.00
CA ALA A 201 16.12 -20.34 0.58
C ALA A 201 14.77 -19.88 1.17
N VAL A 202 14.74 -18.75 1.88
CA VAL A 202 13.50 -18.14 2.38
C VAL A 202 12.58 -17.74 1.23
N ARG A 203 13.10 -17.06 0.20
CA ARG A 203 12.30 -16.63 -0.97
C ARG A 203 11.63 -17.82 -1.67
N ARG A 204 12.37 -18.91 -1.90
CA ARG A 204 11.80 -20.13 -2.51
C ARG A 204 10.71 -20.75 -1.66
N ARG A 205 10.90 -20.79 -0.34
CA ARG A 205 9.91 -21.35 0.60
C ARG A 205 8.62 -20.55 0.57
N LEU A 206 8.70 -19.22 0.52
CA LEU A 206 7.53 -18.33 0.49
C LEU A 206 6.87 -18.21 -0.88
N HIS A 207 7.60 -18.44 -1.97
CA HIS A 207 7.01 -18.36 -3.32
C HIS A 207 5.89 -19.37 -3.55
N GLY A 208 5.98 -20.55 -2.94
CA GLY A 208 4.95 -21.59 -3.04
C GLY A 208 3.74 -21.40 -2.11
N THR A 209 3.70 -20.31 -1.34
CA THR A 209 2.64 -20.03 -0.36
C THR A 209 1.76 -18.86 -0.78
N GLY A 210 0.80 -18.46 0.07
CA GLY A 210 -0.05 -17.28 -0.13
C GLY A 210 0.67 -15.93 0.07
N PHE A 211 2.01 -15.88 0.02
CA PHE A 211 2.77 -14.67 0.29
C PHE A 211 2.39 -13.53 -0.67
N ARG A 212 2.05 -12.36 -0.11
CA ARG A 212 1.44 -11.24 -0.84
C ARG A 212 2.28 -10.69 -2.00
N TYR A 213 3.61 -10.70 -1.87
CA TYR A 213 4.50 -10.03 -2.82
C TYR A 213 5.30 -11.01 -3.68
N PRO A 214 5.59 -10.70 -4.95
CA PRO A 214 6.50 -11.50 -5.75
C PRO A 214 7.90 -11.52 -5.12
N VAL A 215 8.36 -12.71 -4.72
CA VAL A 215 9.70 -12.94 -4.16
C VAL A 215 10.62 -13.75 -5.09
N MET A 216 10.11 -14.15 -6.25
CA MET A 216 10.89 -14.81 -7.29
C MET A 216 10.85 -14.03 -8.60
N HIS A 217 11.85 -14.29 -9.45
CA HIS A 217 11.90 -13.77 -10.80
C HIS A 217 10.78 -14.36 -11.66
N ASP A 218 9.95 -13.51 -12.26
CA ASP A 218 9.10 -13.88 -13.38
C ASP A 218 9.92 -13.82 -14.67
N LYS A 219 10.26 -14.97 -15.26
CA LYS A 219 11.11 -15.08 -16.46
C LYS A 219 10.59 -14.27 -17.66
N SER A 220 9.30 -13.90 -17.66
CA SER A 220 8.68 -13.08 -18.71
C SER A 220 8.92 -11.58 -18.55
N GLN A 221 9.34 -11.12 -17.37
CA GLN A 221 9.67 -9.73 -17.06
C GLN A 221 11.16 -9.66 -16.75
N GLY A 222 11.93 -8.85 -17.50
CA GLY A 222 13.40 -8.82 -17.42
C GLY A 222 13.99 -8.81 -16.00
N ARG A 223 15.25 -9.23 -15.83
CA ARG A 223 15.93 -9.41 -14.53
C ARG A 223 15.74 -8.20 -13.59
N PRO A 224 14.95 -8.28 -12.50
CA PRO A 224 14.95 -7.27 -11.46
C PRO A 224 16.35 -7.17 -10.87
N ALA A 225 16.71 -5.98 -10.38
CA ALA A 225 17.81 -5.88 -9.45
C ALA A 225 17.50 -6.77 -8.24
N ASP A 226 18.46 -7.56 -7.76
CA ASP A 226 18.29 -8.49 -6.62
C ASP A 226 17.71 -7.78 -5.36
N ASN A 227 18.03 -6.48 -5.22
CA ASN A 227 17.47 -5.58 -4.21
C ASN A 227 15.95 -5.43 -4.26
N GLY A 228 15.30 -5.58 -5.43
CA GLY A 228 13.84 -5.49 -5.55
C GLY A 228 13.12 -6.69 -4.93
N LEU A 229 13.67 -7.90 -5.10
CA LEU A 229 13.12 -9.10 -4.47
C LEU A 229 13.35 -9.09 -2.96
N LEU A 230 14.51 -8.60 -2.51
CA LEU A 230 14.80 -8.43 -1.09
C LEU A 230 13.89 -7.37 -0.44
N HIS A 231 13.64 -6.25 -1.13
CA HIS A 231 12.66 -5.24 -0.70
C HIS A 231 11.26 -5.85 -0.50
N ASN A 232 10.77 -6.61 -1.50
CA ASN A 232 9.47 -7.26 -1.43
C ASN A 232 9.37 -8.26 -0.27
N LEU A 233 10.42 -9.04 -0.05
CA LEU A 233 10.51 -9.97 1.07
C LEU A 233 10.38 -9.23 2.40
N LEU A 234 11.23 -8.23 2.66
CA LEU A 234 11.24 -7.49 3.93
C LEU A 234 9.92 -6.73 4.15
N LYS A 235 9.39 -6.08 3.11
CA LYS A 235 8.10 -5.40 3.17
C LYS A 235 6.97 -6.36 3.55
N GLY A 236 6.90 -7.53 2.92
CA GLY A 236 5.87 -8.52 3.22
C GLY A 236 5.98 -9.11 4.62
N LEU A 237 7.21 -9.34 5.11
CA LEU A 237 7.43 -9.86 6.47
C LEU A 237 7.03 -8.84 7.55
N VAL A 238 7.27 -7.54 7.33
CA VAL A 238 6.84 -6.48 8.25
C VAL A 238 5.32 -6.26 8.17
N GLU A 239 4.72 -6.20 6.97
CA GLU A 239 3.27 -6.03 6.81
C GLU A 239 2.46 -7.22 7.37
N SER A 240 3.04 -8.42 7.38
CA SER A 240 2.45 -9.62 7.97
C SER A 240 2.72 -9.77 9.46
N THR A 241 3.44 -8.82 10.08
CA THR A 241 3.87 -8.89 11.49
C THR A 241 4.75 -10.10 11.81
N THR A 242 5.39 -10.70 10.80
CA THR A 242 6.36 -11.79 11.00
C THR A 242 7.65 -11.24 11.59
N LEU A 243 8.07 -10.07 11.10
CA LEU A 243 9.13 -9.25 11.69
C LEU A 243 8.49 -8.00 12.29
N VAL A 244 8.85 -7.71 13.53
CA VAL A 244 8.28 -6.60 14.31
C VAL A 244 9.40 -5.74 14.91
N PRO A 245 9.15 -4.47 15.25
CA PRO A 245 10.18 -3.60 15.81
C PRO A 245 10.94 -4.18 17.02
N PRO A 246 10.31 -4.90 17.98
CA PRO A 246 11.02 -5.58 19.06
C PRO A 246 12.05 -6.63 18.60
N ASP A 247 11.98 -7.13 17.37
CA ASP A 247 13.04 -8.02 16.86
C ASP A 247 14.39 -7.28 16.68
N LEU A 248 14.41 -5.93 16.71
CA LEU A 248 15.66 -5.16 16.76
C LEU A 248 16.47 -5.45 18.02
N ASP A 249 15.85 -5.91 19.11
CA ASP A 249 16.55 -6.33 20.33
C ASP A 249 17.51 -7.50 20.05
N LEU A 250 17.34 -8.24 18.94
CA LEU A 250 18.27 -9.28 18.50
C LEU A 250 19.63 -8.73 18.02
N ILE A 251 19.69 -7.43 17.71
CA ILE A 251 20.90 -6.74 17.23
C ILE A 251 21.37 -5.65 18.20
N GLU A 252 20.52 -5.24 19.14
CA GLU A 252 20.90 -4.37 20.25
C GLU A 252 21.56 -5.23 21.34
N ASP A 253 22.73 -4.81 21.80
CA ASP A 253 23.49 -5.54 22.80
C ASP A 253 22.76 -5.44 24.14
N ASP A 254 22.41 -6.57 24.75
CA ASP A 254 21.82 -6.69 26.10
C ASP A 254 22.88 -6.36 27.19
N ALA A 255 23.72 -5.35 26.93
CA ALA A 255 24.88 -4.92 27.72
C ALA A 255 24.66 -3.54 28.39
N LEU A 256 23.41 -3.10 28.51
CA LEU A 256 23.05 -1.85 29.20
C LEU A 256 22.06 -2.08 30.36
N TRP A 257 22.42 -2.96 31.30
CA TRP A 257 21.98 -2.81 32.68
C TRP A 257 22.99 -3.43 33.66
N PRO A 258 23.91 -2.67 34.27
CA PRO A 258 24.47 -3.09 35.53
C PRO A 258 23.34 -2.99 36.57
N ASP A 259 22.90 -4.14 37.05
CA ASP A 259 22.06 -4.26 38.24
C ASP A 259 22.71 -3.43 39.37
N PRO A 260 22.07 -2.37 39.90
CA PRO A 260 22.58 -1.77 41.12
C PRO A 260 22.44 -2.83 42.21
N ALA A 261 23.59 -3.32 42.67
CA ALA A 261 23.70 -4.31 43.73
C ALA A 261 22.74 -3.98 44.89
N PRO A 262 22.15 -4.98 45.56
CA PRO A 262 21.29 -4.73 46.70
C PRO A 262 22.11 -4.08 47.81
N GLU A 263 21.80 -2.84 48.17
CA GLU A 263 22.22 -2.26 49.44
C GLU A 263 21.36 -2.87 50.56
N ALA A 264 22.02 -3.73 51.34
CA ALA A 264 21.80 -4.14 52.73
C ALA A 264 20.39 -4.59 53.19
#